data_AF-A0A8S9U8H1-F1
#
_entry.id   AF-A0A8S9U8H1-F1
#
_cell.length_a   1.000
_cell.length_b   1.000
_cell.length_c   1.000
_cell.angle_alpha   90.00
_cell.angle_beta   90.00
_cell.angle_gamma   90.00
#
_symmetry.space_group_name_H-M   'P 1'
#
loop_
_entity.id
_entity.type
_entity.pdbx_description
1 polymer ?
#
loop_
_entity_poly.entity_id
_entity_poly.type
_entity_poly.pdbx_seq_one_letter_code
_entity_poly.pdbx_strand_id
1 'polypeptide(L)'
;MRDLIANDIDVDDVPEERELYAARVMRRLLRRYSPLEAIVIALQWRGKSRVLRVKDALQFLLLIQRYGGDYAWRVAVSLGYFLHRDLPTLPMMAFDLNAMSDTDCRKSFRFDHAGIKRLVILLRVPNVLITPEHGDRFSATEAVCLLLERLSYPRTLEDLQARYDRFKSALCRMTIYMIHHILKAAKKQILFSRTTTAERLRNYVQAFKRRGVPDELRVWSIIDVKKVANCRPTHDQQAQFSGHKKYHCFKYQTLEAPDDGRRGDGYILRASNLLPFLGGHAVIRRNEYLVFADSAYPNNNIMMTMFRGRNLTPWATAFNKRMAKVRVSVEWGYAQVTQNFAFLDWERQLRIEAMPVEAFWLMAVFFTNCLTCHWGRNQSSDYFSCSPPTLEEYLSGVHFQAD
;
A
#
# COMPACT_ATOMS: atom_id res chain seq x y z
N MET A 1 -22.10 -2.99 32.79
CA MET A 1 -22.92 -4.18 33.09
C MET A 1 -23.41 -4.71 31.75
N ARG A 2 -22.96 -5.83 31.19
CA ARG A 2 -22.35 -7.06 31.73
C ARG A 2 -21.40 -7.69 30.69
N ASP A 3 -20.35 -8.32 31.21
CA ASP A 3 -19.66 -9.56 30.80
C ASP A 3 -19.09 -9.66 29.38
N LEU A 4 -17.86 -9.14 29.23
CA LEU A 4 -16.88 -9.70 28.30
C LEU A 4 -16.28 -10.95 28.98
N ILE A 5 -16.64 -12.14 28.49
CA ILE A 5 -15.94 -13.37 28.82
C ILE A 5 -14.60 -13.31 28.08
N ALA A 6 -13.52 -13.15 28.85
CA ALA A 6 -12.15 -13.26 28.40
C ALA A 6 -11.86 -14.72 28.06
N ASN A 7 -11.96 -15.08 26.79
CA ASN A 7 -11.31 -16.25 26.19
C ASN A 7 -10.80 -15.80 24.81
N ASP A 8 -9.60 -16.26 24.44
CA ASP A 8 -8.80 -15.93 23.24
C ASP A 8 -7.73 -14.82 23.39
N ILE A 9 -7.17 -14.70 24.59
CA ILE A 9 -5.72 -14.52 24.69
C ILE A 9 -5.17 -15.94 24.86
N ASP A 10 -4.42 -16.43 23.87
CA ASP A 10 -3.58 -17.61 24.07
C ASP A 10 -2.48 -17.21 25.07
N VAL A 11 -2.79 -17.37 26.35
CA VAL A 11 -1.81 -17.29 27.44
C VAL A 11 -1.01 -18.57 27.35
N ASP A 12 -0.09 -18.58 26.39
CA ASP A 12 1.24 -19.17 26.46
C ASP A 12 1.51 -19.85 27.82
N ASP A 13 1.60 -21.19 27.82
CA ASP A 13 1.74 -22.09 28.99
C ASP A 13 2.23 -21.43 30.29
N VAL A 14 1.54 -21.72 31.40
CA VAL A 14 1.88 -21.34 32.77
C VAL A 14 3.41 -21.30 32.98
N PRO A 15 4.00 -20.22 33.56
CA PRO A 15 5.44 -20.07 33.74
C PRO A 15 6.15 -21.31 34.31
N GLU A 16 5.46 -22.05 35.17
CA GLU A 16 5.91 -23.28 35.83
C GLU A 16 6.16 -24.45 34.86
N GLU A 17 5.28 -24.67 33.88
CA GLU A 17 5.42 -25.76 32.91
C GLU A 17 6.55 -25.48 31.91
N ARG A 18 6.71 -24.22 31.52
CA ARG A 18 7.83 -23.75 30.67
C ARG A 18 9.18 -23.93 31.35
N GLU A 19 9.23 -23.72 32.66
CA GLU A 19 10.41 -23.94 33.48
C GLU A 19 10.74 -25.41 33.67
N LEU A 20 9.72 -26.24 33.87
CA LEU A 20 9.88 -27.69 33.90
C LEU A 20 10.41 -28.23 32.56
N TYR A 21 9.90 -27.71 31.45
CA TYR A 21 10.36 -28.06 30.12
C TYR A 21 11.80 -27.58 29.87
N ALA A 22 12.16 -26.36 30.32
CA ALA A 22 13.53 -25.84 30.32
C ALA A 22 14.50 -26.76 31.05
N ALA A 23 14.13 -27.16 32.26
CA ALA A 23 14.91 -28.06 33.08
C ALA A 23 15.11 -29.42 32.38
N ARG A 24 14.05 -29.99 31.78
CA ARG A 24 14.13 -31.28 31.06
C ARG A 24 15.05 -31.23 29.83
N VAL A 25 14.98 -30.15 29.04
CA VAL A 25 15.82 -29.97 27.84
C VAL A 25 17.28 -29.73 28.24
N MET A 26 17.53 -28.85 29.21
CA MET A 26 18.89 -28.55 29.67
C MET A 26 19.53 -29.78 30.32
N ARG A 27 18.75 -30.57 31.08
CA ARG A 27 19.19 -31.87 31.60
C ARG A 27 19.59 -32.86 30.51
N ARG A 28 18.92 -32.86 29.35
CA ARG A 28 19.33 -33.68 28.19
C ARG A 28 20.63 -33.17 27.56
N LEU A 29 20.79 -31.85 27.43
CA LEU A 29 21.99 -31.25 26.81
C LEU A 29 23.23 -31.44 27.69
N LEU A 30 23.11 -31.22 29.00
CA LEU A 30 24.19 -31.41 29.97
C LEU A 30 24.61 -32.88 30.16
N ARG A 31 23.76 -33.83 29.75
CA ARG A 31 24.14 -35.26 29.70
C ARG A 31 25.00 -35.60 28.48
N ARG A 32 25.02 -34.74 27.46
CA ARG A 32 25.59 -35.05 26.14
C ARG A 32 26.72 -34.12 25.73
N TYR A 33 26.76 -32.91 26.28
CA TYR A 33 27.73 -31.87 25.94
C TYR A 33 28.37 -31.31 27.20
N SER A 34 29.57 -30.73 27.06
CA SER A 34 30.19 -30.01 28.19
C SER A 34 29.26 -28.87 28.65
N PRO A 35 29.36 -28.42 29.92
CA PRO A 35 28.54 -27.31 30.43
C PRO A 35 28.48 -26.09 29.52
N LEU A 36 29.63 -25.69 28.96
CA LEU A 36 29.75 -24.53 28.09
C LEU A 36 29.02 -24.77 26.75
N GLU A 37 29.23 -25.92 26.12
CA GLU A 37 28.57 -26.29 24.87
C GLU A 37 27.06 -26.48 25.06
N ALA A 38 26.63 -27.09 26.17
CA ALA A 38 25.22 -27.26 26.50
C ALA A 38 24.52 -25.91 26.66
N ILE A 39 25.18 -24.91 27.26
CA ILE A 39 24.66 -23.54 27.38
C ILE A 39 24.57 -22.88 26.00
N VAL A 40 25.62 -22.96 25.19
CA VAL A 40 25.64 -22.36 23.84
C VAL A 40 24.57 -22.98 22.94
N ILE A 41 24.43 -24.31 22.96
CA ILE A 41 23.40 -25.05 22.22
C ILE A 41 22.00 -24.70 22.75
N ALA A 42 21.81 -24.62 24.07
CA ALA A 42 20.52 -24.23 24.66
C ALA A 42 20.11 -22.79 24.29
N LEU A 43 21.08 -21.87 24.23
CA LEU A 43 20.88 -20.49 23.80
C LEU A 43 20.54 -20.38 22.30
N GLN A 44 21.04 -21.30 21.48
CA GLN A 44 20.74 -21.36 20.05
C GLN A 44 19.42 -22.09 19.72
N TRP A 45 18.99 -23.05 20.55
CA TRP A 45 17.80 -23.89 20.28
C TRP A 45 16.48 -23.38 20.87
N ARG A 46 16.48 -22.40 21.77
CA ARG A 46 15.22 -21.89 22.33
C ARG A 46 14.80 -20.56 21.72
N GLY A 47 13.59 -20.57 21.17
CA GLY A 47 12.82 -19.36 20.90
C GLY A 47 12.83 -18.45 22.12
N LYS A 48 13.28 -17.22 21.88
CA LYS A 48 12.99 -15.97 22.59
C LYS A 48 12.72 -16.15 24.10
N SER A 49 13.70 -15.73 24.91
CA SER A 49 13.48 -14.70 25.94
C SER A 49 14.28 -14.84 27.24
N ARG A 50 15.25 -15.74 27.40
CA ARG A 50 16.09 -15.79 28.63
C ARG A 50 17.57 -15.59 28.32
N VAL A 51 18.17 -14.54 28.87
CA VAL A 51 19.60 -14.18 28.68
C VAL A 51 20.32 -14.15 30.04
N LEU A 52 21.45 -14.86 30.16
CA LEU A 52 22.32 -14.82 31.33
C LEU A 52 23.15 -13.53 31.32
N ARG A 53 23.12 -12.76 32.41
CA ARG A 53 23.94 -11.54 32.50
C ARG A 53 25.42 -11.91 32.54
N VAL A 54 26.27 -11.16 31.84
CA VAL A 54 27.73 -11.40 31.79
C VAL A 54 28.34 -11.46 33.19
N LYS A 55 27.90 -10.59 34.10
CA LYS A 55 28.35 -10.56 35.51
C LYS A 55 28.01 -11.83 36.31
N ASP A 56 26.96 -12.55 35.93
CA ASP A 56 26.51 -13.77 36.63
C ASP A 56 26.98 -15.05 35.92
N ALA A 57 27.50 -14.92 34.70
CA ALA A 57 27.94 -16.04 33.88
C ALA A 57 29.05 -16.85 34.57
N LEU A 58 30.02 -16.18 35.19
CA LEU A 58 31.11 -16.85 35.90
C LEU A 58 30.60 -17.63 37.12
N GLN A 59 29.71 -17.03 37.91
CA GLN A 59 29.14 -17.68 39.09
C GLN A 59 28.28 -18.89 38.69
N PHE A 60 27.54 -18.77 37.60
CA PHE A 60 26.76 -19.87 37.05
C PHE A 60 27.64 -21.03 36.57
N LEU A 61 28.73 -20.74 35.86
CA LEU A 61 29.70 -21.76 35.42
C LEU A 61 30.37 -22.47 36.61
N LEU A 62 30.74 -21.71 37.66
CA LEU A 62 31.30 -22.27 38.89
C LEU A 62 30.29 -23.18 39.62
N LEU A 63 29.02 -22.79 39.66
CA LEU A 63 27.96 -23.63 40.21
C LEU A 63 27.80 -24.94 39.43
N ILE A 64 27.88 -24.89 38.09
CA ILE A 64 27.80 -26.09 37.26
C ILE A 64 28.99 -27.01 37.52
N GLN A 65 30.21 -26.45 37.57
CA GLN A 65 31.42 -27.23 37.79
C GLN A 65 31.43 -27.90 39.17
N ARG A 66 30.90 -27.24 40.20
CA ARG A 66 30.95 -27.72 41.58
C ARG A 66 29.79 -28.63 41.98
N TYR A 67 28.59 -28.39 41.47
CA TYR A 67 27.36 -29.06 41.92
C TYR A 67 26.57 -29.74 40.80
N GLY A 68 27.09 -29.72 39.57
CA GLY A 68 26.40 -30.24 38.40
C GLY A 68 25.32 -29.29 37.88
N GLY A 69 24.98 -29.42 36.60
CA GLY A 69 24.18 -28.40 35.93
C GLY A 69 22.70 -28.35 36.34
N ASP A 70 22.12 -29.43 36.90
CA ASP A 70 20.72 -29.40 37.38
C ASP A 70 20.58 -28.51 38.63
N TYR A 71 21.51 -28.64 39.58
CA TYR A 71 21.50 -27.83 40.79
C TYR A 71 21.85 -26.36 40.48
N ALA A 72 22.89 -26.15 39.66
CA ALA A 72 23.30 -24.82 39.24
C ALA A 72 22.17 -24.05 38.55
N TRP A 73 21.39 -24.72 37.69
CA TRP A 73 20.27 -24.10 36.99
C TRP A 73 19.15 -23.68 37.94
N ARG A 74 18.74 -24.53 38.88
CA ARG A 74 17.71 -24.20 39.88
C ARG A 74 18.13 -23.01 40.75
N VAL A 75 19.40 -22.98 41.16
CA VAL A 75 19.96 -21.86 41.92
C VAL A 75 20.00 -20.58 41.06
N ALA A 76 20.42 -20.65 39.81
CA ALA A 76 20.46 -19.49 38.92
C ALA A 76 19.07 -18.93 38.59
N VAL A 77 18.04 -19.77 38.46
CA VAL A 77 16.64 -19.33 38.29
C VAL A 77 16.12 -18.66 39.56
N SER A 78 16.28 -19.29 40.73
CA SER A 78 15.82 -18.74 42.01
C SER A 78 16.51 -17.43 42.40
N LEU A 79 17.79 -17.26 42.01
CA LEU A 79 18.54 -16.02 42.22
C LEU A 79 18.35 -14.98 41.10
N GLY A 80 17.51 -15.26 40.10
CA GLY A 80 17.20 -14.32 39.02
C GLY A 80 18.39 -13.97 38.12
N TYR A 81 19.30 -14.93 37.87
CA TYR A 81 20.48 -14.71 37.02
C TYR A 81 20.12 -14.55 35.54
N PHE A 82 18.96 -15.07 35.14
CA PHE A 82 18.42 -14.96 33.80
C PHE A 82 17.47 -13.76 33.72
N LEU A 83 17.78 -12.81 32.85
CA LEU A 83 16.83 -11.77 32.47
C LEU A 83 15.83 -12.34 31.47
N HIS A 84 14.55 -12.06 31.70
CA HIS A 84 13.60 -12.08 30.60
C HIS A 84 13.92 -10.89 29.71
N ARG A 85 14.41 -11.15 28.49
CA ARG A 85 14.58 -10.11 27.47
C ARG A 85 13.76 -10.52 26.28
N ASP A 86 12.80 -9.69 25.89
CA ASP A 86 12.25 -9.74 24.55
C ASP A 86 13.41 -9.50 23.58
N LEU A 87 13.92 -10.58 22.99
CA LEU A 87 14.88 -10.46 21.91
C LEU A 87 14.16 -9.75 20.77
N PRO A 88 14.72 -8.66 20.21
CA PRO A 88 14.06 -7.93 19.14
C PRO A 88 13.73 -8.92 18.03
N THR A 89 12.49 -8.90 17.56
CA THR A 89 12.10 -9.63 16.37
C THR A 89 12.90 -9.04 15.21
N LEU A 90 13.92 -9.76 14.74
CA LEU A 90 14.70 -9.35 13.58
C LEU A 90 14.00 -9.81 12.30
N PRO A 91 14.04 -9.00 11.22
CA PRO A 91 13.56 -9.46 9.94
C PRO A 91 14.52 -10.53 9.40
N MET A 92 14.04 -11.40 8.54
CA MET A 92 14.94 -12.20 7.71
C MET A 92 15.57 -11.24 6.69
N MET A 93 16.88 -11.05 6.74
CA MET A 93 17.60 -10.16 5.83
C MET A 93 17.83 -10.87 4.50
N ALA A 94 16.85 -10.77 3.61
CA ALA A 94 16.87 -11.43 2.29
C ALA A 94 17.04 -10.44 1.12
N PHE A 95 16.93 -9.14 1.39
CA PHE A 95 17.03 -8.06 0.40
C PHE A 95 17.81 -6.88 0.97
N ASP A 96 18.82 -6.40 0.25
CA ASP A 96 19.58 -5.19 0.60
C ASP A 96 19.43 -4.11 -0.47
N LEU A 97 18.68 -3.06 -0.13
CA LEU A 97 18.51 -1.90 -1.00
C LEU A 97 19.85 -1.19 -1.25
N ASN A 98 20.76 -1.13 -0.27
CA ASN A 98 21.99 -0.36 -0.40
C ASN A 98 23.00 -1.01 -1.36
N ALA A 99 22.79 -2.28 -1.75
CA ALA A 99 23.55 -2.95 -2.78
C ALA A 99 23.15 -2.52 -4.21
N MET A 100 22.08 -1.73 -4.37
CA MET A 100 21.61 -1.25 -5.66
C MET A 100 22.11 0.17 -5.95
N SER A 101 22.19 0.56 -7.23
CA SER A 101 22.43 1.95 -7.62
C SER A 101 21.11 2.74 -7.73
N ASP A 102 21.15 4.07 -7.70
CA ASP A 102 19.95 4.90 -7.97
C ASP A 102 19.35 4.61 -9.36
N THR A 103 20.19 4.28 -10.33
CA THR A 103 19.75 3.88 -11.67
C THR A 103 18.96 2.59 -11.62
N ASP A 104 19.43 1.58 -10.88
CA ASP A 104 18.73 0.31 -10.72
C ASP A 104 17.43 0.46 -9.92
N CYS A 105 17.43 1.34 -8.92
CA CYS A 105 16.24 1.68 -8.15
C CYS A 105 15.17 2.31 -9.04
N ARG A 106 15.52 3.31 -9.87
CA ARG A 106 14.55 3.93 -10.79
C ARG A 106 14.01 2.92 -11.80
N LYS A 107 14.85 2.03 -12.32
CA LYS A 107 14.45 0.97 -13.26
C LYS A 107 13.58 -0.11 -12.61
N SER A 108 13.76 -0.42 -11.33
CA SER A 108 13.00 -1.49 -10.65
C SER A 108 11.77 -0.98 -9.92
N PHE A 109 11.85 0.20 -9.31
CA PHE A 109 10.87 0.72 -8.34
C PHE A 109 10.27 2.07 -8.74
N ARG A 110 10.79 2.73 -9.79
CA ARG A 110 10.45 4.10 -10.24
C ARG A 110 10.86 5.23 -9.28
N PHE A 111 11.32 4.89 -8.08
CA PHE A 111 11.92 5.79 -7.10
C PHE A 111 13.44 5.62 -7.08
N ASP A 112 14.15 6.65 -6.62
CA ASP A 112 15.55 6.53 -6.20
C ASP A 112 15.64 6.04 -4.73
N HIS A 113 16.86 5.87 -4.22
CA HIS A 113 17.07 5.41 -2.83
C HIS A 113 16.39 6.33 -1.82
N ALA A 114 16.52 7.65 -2.01
CA ALA A 114 15.97 8.63 -1.10
C ALA A 114 14.44 8.58 -1.09
N GLY A 115 13.82 8.42 -2.26
CA GLY A 115 12.38 8.24 -2.42
C GLY A 115 11.85 7.01 -1.68
N ILE A 116 12.50 5.85 -1.84
CA ILE A 116 12.10 4.62 -1.15
C ILE A 116 12.23 4.76 0.36
N LYS A 117 13.36 5.31 0.85
CA LYS A 117 13.58 5.55 2.29
C LYS A 117 12.53 6.51 2.85
N ARG A 118 12.20 7.59 2.12
CA ARG A 118 11.13 8.53 2.50
C ARG A 118 9.77 7.86 2.54
N LEU A 119 9.42 7.01 1.58
CA LEU A 119 8.15 6.26 1.61
C LEU A 119 8.03 5.40 2.86
N VAL A 120 9.06 4.61 3.18
CA VAL A 120 9.08 3.75 4.38
C VAL A 120 8.85 4.57 5.65
N ILE A 121 9.57 5.70 5.79
CA ILE A 121 9.49 6.58 6.97
C ILE A 121 8.13 7.27 7.07
N LEU A 122 7.66 7.90 5.98
CA LEU A 122 6.43 8.71 5.98
C LEU A 122 5.18 7.84 6.14
N LEU A 123 5.17 6.65 5.52
CA LEU A 123 4.13 5.66 5.76
C LEU A 123 4.21 5.04 7.15
N ARG A 124 5.31 5.22 7.90
CA ARG A 124 5.54 4.59 9.20
C ARG A 124 5.43 3.07 9.13
N VAL A 125 5.97 2.47 8.07
CA VAL A 125 5.98 1.00 7.94
C VAL A 125 6.85 0.43 9.07
N PRO A 126 6.33 -0.51 9.89
CA PRO A 126 7.13 -1.14 10.93
C PRO A 126 8.40 -1.77 10.37
N ASN A 127 9.53 -1.60 11.08
CA ASN A 127 10.83 -2.10 10.63
C ASN A 127 10.82 -3.60 10.32
N VAL A 128 9.99 -4.35 11.06
CA VAL A 128 9.78 -5.78 10.87
C VAL A 128 8.29 -6.04 10.73
N LEU A 129 7.93 -6.71 9.65
CA LEU A 129 6.59 -7.15 9.34
C LEU A 129 6.53 -8.66 9.45
N ILE A 130 5.38 -9.16 9.88
CA ILE A 130 5.11 -10.59 10.03
C ILE A 130 3.75 -10.86 9.40
N THR A 131 3.69 -11.74 8.40
CA THR A 131 2.39 -12.15 7.84
C THR A 131 1.60 -12.95 8.89
N PRO A 132 0.28 -12.72 9.00
CA PRO A 132 -0.58 -13.54 9.87
C PRO A 132 -0.58 -15.00 9.39
N GLU A 133 -0.82 -15.93 10.31
CA GLU A 133 -0.89 -17.38 10.12
C GLU A 133 0.44 -18.06 9.74
N HIS A 134 1.11 -17.59 8.67
CA HIS A 134 2.32 -18.22 8.13
C HIS A 134 3.62 -17.67 8.74
N GLY A 135 3.59 -16.49 9.34
CA GLY A 135 4.73 -15.94 10.08
C GLY A 135 5.91 -15.53 9.21
N ASP A 136 5.71 -15.22 7.92
CA ASP A 136 6.79 -14.74 7.05
C ASP A 136 7.31 -13.41 7.60
N ARG A 137 8.60 -13.35 7.97
CA ARG A 137 9.22 -12.13 8.53
C ARG A 137 10.05 -11.41 7.50
N PHE A 138 9.83 -10.11 7.34
CA PHE A 138 10.47 -9.30 6.31
C PHE A 138 10.61 -7.85 6.75
N SER A 139 11.54 -7.12 6.11
CA SER A 139 11.81 -5.73 6.48
C SER A 139 10.84 -4.75 5.81
N ALA A 140 10.68 -3.56 6.40
CA ALA A 140 9.90 -2.48 5.78
C ALA A 140 10.37 -2.14 4.36
N THR A 141 11.71 -2.13 4.16
CA THR A 141 12.32 -1.79 2.88
C THR A 141 12.07 -2.88 1.84
N GLU A 142 12.27 -4.14 2.22
CA GLU A 142 11.95 -5.31 1.38
C GLU A 142 10.48 -5.28 0.95
N ALA A 143 9.59 -4.97 1.88
CA ALA A 143 8.15 -4.92 1.64
C ALA A 143 7.74 -3.87 0.60
N VAL A 144 8.23 -2.63 0.76
CA VAL A 144 7.94 -1.52 -0.16
C VAL A 144 8.57 -1.77 -1.52
N CYS A 145 9.81 -2.26 -1.57
CA CYS A 145 10.50 -2.59 -2.82
C CYS A 145 9.79 -3.71 -3.58
N LEU A 146 9.38 -4.78 -2.88
CA LEU A 146 8.63 -5.88 -3.49
C LEU A 146 7.35 -5.37 -4.14
N LEU A 147 6.58 -4.54 -3.42
CA LEU A 147 5.32 -4.02 -3.94
C LEU A 147 5.52 -3.08 -5.15
N LEU A 148 6.50 -2.18 -5.09
CA LEU A 148 6.84 -1.29 -6.21
C LEU A 148 7.32 -2.08 -7.43
N GLU A 149 8.17 -3.08 -7.23
CA GLU A 149 8.70 -3.91 -8.31
C GLU A 149 7.62 -4.77 -8.95
N ARG A 150 6.72 -5.35 -8.15
CA ARG A 150 5.53 -6.09 -8.60
C ARG A 150 4.64 -5.24 -9.52
N LEU A 151 4.49 -3.96 -9.22
CA LEU A 151 3.71 -3.02 -10.03
C LEU A 151 4.47 -2.52 -11.26
N SER A 152 5.79 -2.42 -11.18
CA SER A 152 6.62 -1.78 -12.21
C SER A 152 6.54 -2.46 -13.58
N TYR A 153 6.41 -3.79 -13.61
CA TYR A 153 6.44 -4.62 -14.82
C TYR A 153 5.80 -6.00 -14.58
N PRO A 154 5.20 -6.66 -15.60
CA PRO A 154 4.59 -8.00 -15.47
C PRO A 154 5.57 -9.16 -15.30
N ARG A 155 6.35 -9.16 -14.22
CA ARG A 155 7.23 -10.27 -13.83
C ARG A 155 6.47 -11.38 -13.12
N THR A 156 6.88 -12.62 -13.32
CA THR A 156 6.38 -13.74 -12.52
C THR A 156 6.94 -13.65 -11.11
N LEU A 157 6.28 -14.32 -10.15
CA LEU A 157 6.84 -14.44 -8.80
C LEU A 157 8.11 -15.29 -8.77
N GLU A 158 8.30 -16.18 -9.76
CA GLU A 158 9.50 -17.01 -9.92
C GLU A 158 10.72 -16.16 -10.27
N ASP A 159 10.56 -15.21 -11.19
CA ASP A 159 11.62 -14.25 -11.55
C ASP A 159 12.08 -13.43 -10.34
N LEU A 160 11.19 -13.17 -9.38
CA LEU A 160 11.49 -12.39 -8.18
C LEU A 160 12.16 -13.22 -7.07
N GLN A 161 12.09 -14.56 -7.13
CA GLN A 161 12.64 -15.39 -6.05
C GLN A 161 14.14 -15.19 -5.88
N ALA A 162 14.89 -15.12 -6.98
CA ALA A 162 16.34 -14.94 -6.92
C ALA A 162 16.75 -13.60 -6.28
N ARG A 163 15.94 -12.55 -6.44
CA ARG A 163 16.23 -11.22 -5.91
C ARG A 163 15.88 -11.08 -4.43
N TYR A 164 14.77 -11.68 -4.01
CA TYR A 164 14.25 -11.52 -2.66
C TYR A 164 14.59 -12.73 -1.76
N ASP A 165 15.19 -13.78 -2.31
CA ASP A 165 15.50 -15.05 -1.63
C ASP A 165 14.30 -15.59 -0.83
N ARG A 166 13.13 -15.62 -1.48
CA ARG A 166 11.87 -16.09 -0.91
C ARG A 166 11.19 -17.12 -1.80
N PHE A 167 10.42 -18.00 -1.19
CA PHE A 167 9.46 -18.82 -1.91
C PHE A 167 8.35 -17.96 -2.54
N LYS A 168 7.88 -18.37 -3.72
CA LYS A 168 6.74 -17.76 -4.44
C LYS A 168 5.52 -17.49 -3.54
N SER A 169 5.20 -18.44 -2.66
CA SER A 169 4.06 -18.34 -1.75
C SER A 169 4.25 -17.21 -0.72
N ALA A 170 5.46 -17.04 -0.18
CA ALA A 170 5.80 -15.94 0.72
C ALA A 170 5.73 -14.59 0.01
N LEU A 171 6.30 -14.47 -1.20
CA LEU A 171 6.20 -13.24 -2.00
C LEU A 171 4.77 -12.81 -2.29
N CYS A 172 3.90 -13.78 -2.60
CA CYS A 172 2.47 -13.53 -2.79
C CYS A 172 1.83 -12.97 -1.51
N ARG A 173 1.99 -13.67 -0.37
CA ARG A 173 1.42 -13.25 0.92
C ARG A 173 1.94 -11.88 1.36
N MET A 174 3.24 -11.64 1.26
CA MET A 174 3.87 -10.35 1.57
C MET A 174 3.27 -9.22 0.71
N THR A 175 3.10 -9.45 -0.60
CA THR A 175 2.50 -8.46 -1.51
C THR A 175 1.07 -8.12 -1.11
N ILE A 176 0.23 -9.15 -0.89
CA ILE A 176 -1.18 -8.96 -0.52
C ILE A 176 -1.32 -8.27 0.84
N TYR A 177 -0.50 -8.68 1.82
CA TYR A 177 -0.43 -8.07 3.13
C TYR A 177 -0.13 -6.55 3.01
N MET A 178 0.90 -6.18 2.25
CA MET A 178 1.25 -4.77 2.04
C MET A 178 0.14 -3.98 1.34
N ILE A 179 -0.49 -4.54 0.31
CA ILE A 179 -1.61 -3.90 -0.39
C ILE A 179 -2.75 -3.62 0.57
N HIS A 180 -3.14 -4.62 1.40
CA HIS A 180 -4.23 -4.49 2.34
C HIS A 180 -4.00 -3.33 3.32
N HIS A 181 -2.85 -3.31 4.00
CA HIS A 181 -2.55 -2.32 5.03
C HIS A 181 -2.30 -0.92 4.47
N ILE A 182 -1.60 -0.79 3.33
CA ILE A 182 -1.39 0.53 2.70
C ILE A 182 -2.72 1.06 2.17
N LEU A 183 -3.56 0.26 1.50
CA LEU A 183 -4.86 0.74 1.02
C LEU A 183 -5.79 1.13 2.17
N LYS A 184 -5.84 0.36 3.25
CA LYS A 184 -6.62 0.69 4.45
C LYS A 184 -6.29 2.10 4.95
N ALA A 185 -4.99 2.44 4.98
CA ALA A 185 -4.52 3.77 5.39
C ALA A 185 -4.73 4.86 4.32
N ALA A 186 -4.44 4.54 3.05
CA ALA A 186 -4.36 5.51 1.95
C ALA A 186 -5.69 5.76 1.24
N LYS A 187 -6.74 4.95 1.47
CA LYS A 187 -8.01 5.01 0.72
C LYS A 187 -8.58 6.41 0.63
N LYS A 188 -8.68 7.13 1.75
CA LYS A 188 -9.18 8.52 1.77
C LYS A 188 -8.31 9.46 0.92
N GLN A 189 -7.00 9.25 0.94
CA GLN A 189 -6.03 10.08 0.23
C GLN A 189 -6.02 9.84 -1.29
N ILE A 190 -6.29 8.61 -1.73
CA ILE A 190 -6.45 8.25 -3.15
C ILE A 190 -7.76 8.82 -3.70
N LEU A 191 -8.83 8.75 -2.90
CA LEU A 191 -10.17 9.15 -3.28
C LEU A 191 -10.34 10.67 -3.36
N PHE A 192 -10.12 11.36 -2.24
CA PHE A 192 -10.13 12.81 -2.16
C PHE A 192 -9.04 13.29 -1.21
N SER A 193 -7.90 13.67 -1.78
CA SER A 193 -6.72 14.05 -1.01
C SER A 193 -7.02 15.18 -0.02
N ARG A 194 -6.53 15.03 1.22
CA ARG A 194 -6.56 16.10 2.23
C ARG A 194 -5.75 17.32 1.83
N THR A 195 -4.82 17.16 0.89
CA THR A 195 -4.07 18.28 0.32
C THR A 195 -4.92 19.14 -0.61
N THR A 196 -6.13 18.73 -0.98
CA THR A 196 -7.07 19.55 -1.76
C THR A 196 -7.72 20.62 -0.88
N THR A 197 -6.90 21.57 -0.41
CA THR A 197 -7.34 22.68 0.44
C THR A 197 -8.14 23.72 -0.36
N ALA A 198 -8.81 24.64 0.35
CA ALA A 198 -9.53 25.73 -0.30
C ALA A 198 -8.63 26.61 -1.19
N GLU A 199 -7.37 26.78 -0.80
CA GLU A 199 -6.38 27.50 -1.58
C GLU A 199 -5.97 26.74 -2.84
N ARG A 200 -5.69 25.43 -2.74
CA ARG A 200 -5.38 24.61 -3.91
C ARG A 200 -6.55 24.52 -4.88
N LEU A 201 -7.79 24.41 -4.38
CA LEU A 201 -9.00 24.48 -5.22
C LEU A 201 -9.08 25.81 -6.00
N ARG A 202 -8.82 26.95 -5.35
CA ARG A 202 -8.73 28.25 -6.04
C ARG A 202 -7.64 28.24 -7.11
N ASN A 203 -6.46 27.70 -6.80
CA ASN A 203 -5.36 27.62 -7.74
C ASN A 203 -5.69 26.74 -8.96
N TYR A 204 -6.43 25.65 -8.76
CA TYR A 204 -6.91 24.81 -9.85
C TYR A 204 -7.89 25.58 -10.75
N VAL A 205 -8.89 26.28 -10.18
CA VAL A 205 -9.81 27.12 -10.98
C VAL A 205 -9.05 28.13 -11.82
N GLN A 206 -8.06 28.83 -11.22
CA GLN A 206 -7.23 29.78 -11.97
C GLN A 206 -6.38 29.10 -13.05
N ALA A 207 -5.92 27.87 -12.83
CA ALA A 207 -5.18 27.11 -13.82
C ALA A 207 -6.05 26.71 -15.03
N PHE A 208 -7.29 26.27 -14.80
CA PHE A 208 -8.26 26.00 -15.86
C PHE A 208 -8.61 27.27 -16.64
N LYS A 209 -8.80 28.40 -15.94
CA LYS A 209 -9.01 29.72 -16.57
C LYS A 209 -7.87 30.10 -17.51
N ARG A 210 -6.60 29.99 -17.05
CA ARG A 210 -5.41 30.25 -17.89
C ARG A 210 -5.34 29.36 -19.14
N ARG A 211 -5.99 28.18 -19.10
CA ARG A 211 -6.09 27.24 -20.23
C ARG A 211 -7.33 27.45 -21.11
N GLY A 212 -8.05 28.55 -20.90
CA GLY A 212 -9.14 29.00 -21.76
C GLY A 212 -10.55 28.59 -21.30
N VAL A 213 -10.69 27.95 -20.14
CA VAL A 213 -12.02 27.71 -19.57
C VAL A 213 -12.64 29.06 -19.16
N PRO A 214 -13.90 29.35 -19.55
CA PRO A 214 -14.60 30.57 -19.12
C PRO A 214 -14.65 30.67 -17.59
N ASP A 215 -14.38 31.87 -17.08
CA ASP A 215 -14.21 32.13 -15.63
C ASP A 215 -15.52 31.91 -14.86
N GLU A 216 -16.65 32.16 -15.51
CA GLU A 216 -18.00 32.00 -14.98
C GLU A 216 -18.29 30.55 -14.58
N LEU A 217 -17.62 29.59 -15.20
CA LEU A 217 -17.83 28.16 -14.96
C LEU A 217 -17.07 27.64 -13.76
N ARG A 218 -16.02 28.35 -13.31
CA ARG A 218 -15.21 28.02 -12.12
C ARG A 218 -14.82 26.53 -12.05
N VAL A 219 -14.40 25.95 -13.17
CA VAL A 219 -14.04 24.52 -13.26
C VAL A 219 -12.73 24.27 -12.53
N TRP A 220 -12.71 23.28 -11.64
CA TRP A 220 -11.51 22.94 -10.85
C TRP A 220 -10.95 21.55 -11.13
N SER A 221 -11.75 20.66 -11.75
CA SER A 221 -11.32 19.29 -12.07
C SER A 221 -12.10 18.71 -13.24
N ILE A 222 -11.59 17.60 -13.78
CA ILE A 222 -12.22 16.79 -14.83
C ILE A 222 -12.51 15.41 -14.28
N ILE A 223 -13.69 14.87 -14.60
CA ILE A 223 -14.08 13.49 -14.32
C ILE A 223 -14.18 12.70 -15.65
N ASP A 224 -13.63 11.50 -15.63
CA ASP A 224 -13.76 10.53 -16.74
C ASP A 224 -13.66 9.11 -16.18
N VAL A 225 -13.98 8.11 -17.00
CA VAL A 225 -13.86 6.68 -16.66
C VAL A 225 -12.78 6.02 -17.53
N LYS A 226 -11.76 5.46 -16.89
CA LYS A 226 -10.82 4.55 -17.52
C LYS A 226 -11.37 3.12 -17.50
N LYS A 227 -11.40 2.47 -18.65
CA LYS A 227 -11.57 1.01 -18.73
C LYS A 227 -10.22 0.34 -18.67
N VAL A 228 -10.05 -0.63 -17.79
CA VAL A 228 -8.82 -1.40 -17.64
C VAL A 228 -9.12 -2.85 -17.99
N ALA A 229 -8.49 -3.34 -19.05
CA ALA A 229 -8.72 -4.68 -19.56
C ALA A 229 -8.18 -5.73 -18.58
N ASN A 230 -8.86 -6.87 -18.52
CA ASN A 230 -8.49 -7.97 -17.65
C ASN A 230 -8.75 -9.32 -18.32
N CYS A 231 -8.23 -10.39 -17.70
CA CYS A 231 -8.53 -11.74 -18.12
C CYS A 231 -10.04 -11.99 -18.07
N ARG A 232 -10.53 -12.79 -19.03
CA ARG A 232 -11.86 -13.39 -18.95
C ARG A 232 -11.99 -14.13 -17.61
N PRO A 233 -12.89 -13.71 -16.71
CA PRO A 233 -13.10 -14.39 -15.44
C PRO A 233 -13.76 -15.76 -15.66
N THR A 234 -13.63 -16.68 -14.71
CA THR A 234 -14.30 -17.98 -14.80
C THR A 234 -15.81 -17.81 -14.59
N HIS A 235 -16.19 -17.06 -13.55
CA HIS A 235 -17.56 -16.81 -13.13
C HIS A 235 -18.02 -15.38 -13.45
N ASP A 236 -19.34 -15.19 -13.56
CA ASP A 236 -20.01 -13.89 -13.80
C ASP A 236 -19.36 -13.00 -14.88
N GLN A 237 -18.97 -13.63 -15.99
CA GLN A 237 -18.32 -12.96 -17.12
C GLN A 237 -19.16 -11.83 -17.69
N GLN A 238 -20.48 -11.97 -17.66
CA GLN A 238 -21.41 -10.98 -18.17
C GLN A 238 -21.32 -9.65 -17.41
N ALA A 239 -20.96 -9.65 -16.12
CA ALA A 239 -20.78 -8.44 -15.34
C ALA A 239 -19.51 -7.65 -15.74
N GLN A 240 -18.47 -8.36 -16.19
CA GLN A 240 -17.17 -7.76 -16.55
C GLN A 240 -17.02 -7.48 -18.05
N PHE A 241 -17.89 -8.03 -18.89
CA PHE A 241 -17.81 -7.84 -20.34
C PHE A 241 -18.38 -6.48 -20.79
N SER A 242 -17.55 -5.68 -21.46
CA SER A 242 -17.99 -4.40 -22.03
C SER A 242 -18.43 -4.57 -23.48
N GLY A 243 -19.74 -4.54 -23.74
CA GLY A 243 -20.30 -4.67 -25.10
C GLY A 243 -19.77 -3.61 -26.09
N HIS A 244 -19.46 -2.40 -25.62
CA HIS A 244 -18.90 -1.34 -26.47
C HIS A 244 -17.44 -1.61 -26.89
N LYS A 245 -16.61 -2.14 -25.97
CA LYS A 245 -15.18 -2.39 -26.25
C LYS A 245 -14.88 -3.81 -26.70
N LYS A 246 -15.83 -4.74 -26.52
CA LYS A 246 -15.75 -6.16 -26.88
C LYS A 246 -14.64 -6.94 -26.15
N TYR A 247 -14.31 -6.53 -24.93
CA TYR A 247 -13.41 -7.24 -24.02
C TYR A 247 -13.92 -7.18 -22.57
N HIS A 248 -13.31 -8.00 -21.69
CA HIS A 248 -13.56 -7.93 -20.25
C HIS A 248 -12.71 -6.81 -19.64
N CYS A 249 -13.32 -6.02 -18.77
CA CYS A 249 -12.64 -4.95 -18.07
C CYS A 249 -13.36 -4.56 -16.80
N PHE A 250 -12.62 -3.92 -15.90
CA PHE A 250 -13.21 -3.10 -14.85
C PHE A 250 -13.13 -1.62 -15.24
N LYS A 251 -13.96 -0.80 -14.61
CA LYS A 251 -14.00 0.64 -14.83
C LYS A 251 -13.46 1.36 -13.60
N TYR A 252 -12.63 2.36 -13.83
CA TYR A 252 -12.12 3.25 -12.81
C TYR A 252 -12.51 4.69 -13.12
N GLN A 253 -13.30 5.29 -12.23
CA GLN A 253 -13.67 6.70 -12.34
C GLN A 253 -12.62 7.58 -11.64
N THR A 254 -12.08 8.55 -12.36
CA THR A 254 -11.24 9.58 -11.74
C THR A 254 -12.13 10.61 -11.07
N LEU A 255 -12.00 10.74 -9.75
CA LEU A 255 -12.99 11.20 -8.75
C LEU A 255 -13.97 10.09 -8.31
N GLU A 256 -13.38 9.13 -7.59
CA GLU A 256 -13.93 8.01 -6.80
C GLU A 256 -14.51 6.73 -7.49
N ALA A 257 -13.90 5.63 -7.02
CA ALA A 257 -14.28 4.21 -6.95
C ALA A 257 -14.31 3.33 -8.24
N PRO A 258 -13.66 2.14 -8.23
CA PRO A 258 -13.81 1.13 -9.26
C PRO A 258 -15.18 0.43 -9.19
N ASP A 259 -15.75 0.07 -10.34
CA ASP A 259 -17.01 -0.69 -10.47
C ASP A 259 -16.98 -1.62 -11.70
N ASP A 260 -18.01 -2.46 -11.84
CA ASP A 260 -18.15 -3.46 -12.90
C ASP A 260 -18.10 -2.87 -14.34
N GLY A 261 -17.55 -3.64 -15.29
CA GLY A 261 -17.30 -3.17 -16.66
C GLY A 261 -18.55 -2.98 -17.53
N ARG A 262 -19.68 -3.57 -17.12
CA ARG A 262 -20.93 -3.59 -17.87
C ARG A 262 -21.67 -2.27 -17.79
N ARG A 263 -21.64 -1.58 -16.64
CA ARG A 263 -22.51 -0.43 -16.38
C ARG A 263 -21.99 0.86 -17.01
N GLY A 264 -22.90 1.74 -17.43
CA GLY A 264 -22.56 3.03 -18.05
C GLY A 264 -21.96 4.03 -17.06
N ASP A 265 -21.30 5.08 -17.54
CA ASP A 265 -20.53 6.00 -16.70
C ASP A 265 -21.42 6.78 -15.71
N GLY A 266 -22.67 7.07 -16.10
CA GLY A 266 -23.68 7.65 -15.21
C GLY A 266 -24.19 6.70 -14.11
N TYR A 267 -24.03 5.38 -14.24
CA TYR A 267 -24.29 4.45 -13.14
C TYR A 267 -23.17 4.51 -12.11
N ILE A 268 -21.91 4.49 -12.57
CA ILE A 268 -20.72 4.54 -11.69
C ILE A 268 -20.75 5.79 -10.83
N LEU A 269 -21.08 6.93 -11.42
CA LEU A 269 -21.27 8.19 -10.69
C LEU A 269 -22.31 8.09 -9.54
N ARG A 270 -23.39 7.33 -9.74
CA ARG A 270 -24.41 7.15 -8.70
C ARG A 270 -23.93 6.18 -7.63
N ALA A 271 -23.29 5.08 -8.04
CA ALA A 271 -22.77 4.07 -7.12
C ALA A 271 -21.62 4.60 -6.25
N SER A 272 -20.82 5.54 -6.76
CA SER A 272 -19.68 6.11 -6.04
C SER A 272 -20.06 7.10 -4.94
N ASN A 273 -21.32 7.57 -4.86
CA ASN A 273 -21.75 8.65 -3.97
C ASN A 273 -20.96 9.97 -4.12
N LEU A 274 -20.30 10.17 -5.27
CA LEU A 274 -19.49 11.35 -5.52
C LEU A 274 -20.31 12.64 -5.52
N LEU A 275 -21.51 12.64 -6.12
CA LEU A 275 -22.35 13.85 -6.19
C LEU A 275 -22.79 14.33 -4.79
N PRO A 276 -23.32 13.48 -3.90
CA PRO A 276 -23.53 13.84 -2.49
C PRO A 276 -22.28 14.36 -1.79
N PHE A 277 -21.13 13.71 -1.99
CA PHE A 277 -19.87 14.12 -1.38
C PHE A 277 -19.45 15.54 -1.82
N LEU A 278 -19.43 15.79 -3.14
CA LEU A 278 -19.06 17.09 -3.70
C LEU A 278 -20.07 18.18 -3.31
N GLY A 279 -21.37 17.85 -3.26
CA GLY A 279 -22.43 18.78 -2.86
C GLY A 279 -22.39 19.14 -1.38
N GLY A 280 -21.94 18.22 -0.53
CA GLY A 280 -21.71 18.46 0.90
C GLY A 280 -20.40 19.20 1.21
N HIS A 281 -19.46 19.28 0.26
CA HIS A 281 -18.16 19.88 0.52
C HIS A 281 -18.25 21.41 0.60
N ALA A 282 -18.12 21.96 1.81
CA ALA A 282 -18.39 23.37 2.12
C ALA A 282 -17.70 24.38 1.17
N VAL A 283 -16.44 24.13 0.82
CA VAL A 283 -15.67 25.02 -0.08
C VAL A 283 -16.21 24.96 -1.52
N ILE A 284 -16.53 23.77 -2.02
CA ILE A 284 -17.01 23.58 -3.40
C ILE A 284 -18.38 24.23 -3.52
N ARG A 285 -19.27 23.95 -2.55
CA ARG A 285 -20.63 24.51 -2.51
C ARG A 285 -20.63 26.03 -2.38
N ARG A 286 -19.83 26.60 -1.48
CA ARG A 286 -19.79 28.06 -1.24
C ARG A 286 -19.26 28.85 -2.44
N ASN A 287 -18.34 28.27 -3.21
CA ASN A 287 -17.72 28.94 -4.35
C ASN A 287 -18.31 28.52 -5.70
N GLU A 288 -19.31 27.62 -5.69
CA GLU A 288 -19.97 27.09 -6.90
C GLU A 288 -18.98 26.48 -7.89
N TYR A 289 -18.02 25.72 -7.36
CA TYR A 289 -17.00 25.08 -8.19
C TYR A 289 -17.56 23.87 -8.93
N LEU A 290 -17.28 23.81 -10.23
CA LEU A 290 -17.80 22.75 -11.10
C LEU A 290 -16.73 21.71 -11.46
N VAL A 291 -17.16 20.45 -11.54
CA VAL A 291 -16.40 19.37 -12.17
C VAL A 291 -16.83 19.26 -13.63
N PHE A 292 -15.88 19.28 -14.56
CA PHE A 292 -16.18 19.11 -15.97
C PHE A 292 -16.15 17.63 -16.36
N ALA A 293 -17.14 17.18 -17.12
CA ALA A 293 -17.29 15.79 -17.47
C ALA A 293 -17.57 15.60 -18.96
N ASP A 294 -17.41 14.37 -19.43
CA ASP A 294 -17.83 14.02 -20.77
C ASP A 294 -19.35 14.16 -20.94
N SER A 295 -19.82 13.99 -22.18
CA SER A 295 -21.24 14.15 -22.43
C SER A 295 -22.09 13.20 -21.61
N ALA A 296 -21.65 11.96 -21.31
CA ALA A 296 -22.44 10.89 -20.67
C ALA A 296 -22.88 11.20 -19.23
N TYR A 297 -22.23 12.16 -18.58
CA TYR A 297 -22.55 12.63 -17.24
C TYR A 297 -23.79 13.55 -17.18
N PRO A 298 -24.40 13.72 -15.99
CA PRO A 298 -25.47 14.69 -15.79
C PRO A 298 -24.93 16.12 -15.72
N ASN A 299 -25.77 17.08 -16.09
CA ASN A 299 -25.51 18.50 -15.91
C ASN A 299 -26.30 19.01 -14.69
N ASN A 300 -25.64 19.59 -13.69
CA ASN A 300 -26.25 20.07 -12.44
C ASN A 300 -25.36 21.16 -11.77
N ASN A 301 -25.70 21.57 -10.54
CA ASN A 301 -25.01 22.65 -9.83
C ASN A 301 -23.56 22.33 -9.38
N ILE A 302 -23.09 21.10 -9.60
CA ILE A 302 -21.75 20.62 -9.20
C ILE A 302 -20.97 20.10 -10.42
N MET A 303 -21.66 19.73 -11.50
CA MET A 303 -21.08 19.08 -12.66
C MET A 303 -21.62 19.67 -13.95
N MET A 304 -20.72 19.91 -14.91
CA MET A 304 -21.04 20.42 -16.23
C MET A 304 -20.50 19.48 -17.30
N THR A 305 -21.24 19.34 -18.40
CA THR A 305 -20.90 18.43 -19.48
C THR A 305 -20.82 19.13 -20.83
N MET A 306 -20.25 18.43 -21.82
CA MET A 306 -20.30 18.85 -23.22
C MET A 306 -21.73 18.86 -23.75
N PHE A 307 -22.03 19.80 -24.65
CA PHE A 307 -23.31 19.82 -25.36
C PHE A 307 -23.46 18.59 -26.26
N ARG A 308 -24.65 17.96 -26.22
CA ARG A 308 -25.00 16.77 -27.02
C ARG A 308 -25.89 17.15 -28.22
N GLY A 309 -25.69 16.49 -29.36
CA GLY A 309 -26.57 16.61 -30.52
C GLY A 309 -25.81 16.49 -31.86
N ARG A 310 -26.52 16.14 -32.94
CA ARG A 310 -25.95 16.12 -34.30
C ARG A 310 -25.76 17.53 -34.88
N ASN A 311 -26.71 18.42 -34.61
CA ASN A 311 -26.73 19.79 -35.13
C ASN A 311 -26.53 20.78 -33.97
N LEU A 312 -25.30 20.84 -33.46
CA LEU A 312 -24.94 21.83 -32.44
C LEU A 312 -24.87 23.22 -33.06
N THR A 313 -25.32 24.24 -32.32
CA THR A 313 -25.12 25.63 -32.72
C THR A 313 -23.61 25.93 -32.86
N PRO A 314 -23.23 26.95 -33.65
CA PRO A 314 -21.82 27.34 -33.79
C PRO A 314 -21.14 27.62 -32.45
N TRP A 315 -21.86 28.28 -31.52
CA TRP A 315 -21.33 28.58 -30.20
C TRP A 315 -21.14 27.32 -29.33
N ALA A 316 -22.06 26.35 -29.37
CA ALA A 316 -21.94 25.10 -28.60
C ALA A 316 -20.79 24.23 -29.14
N THR A 317 -20.59 24.24 -30.47
CA THR A 317 -19.45 23.58 -31.11
C THR A 317 -18.12 24.24 -30.71
N ALA A 318 -18.07 25.57 -30.71
CA ALA A 318 -16.90 26.32 -30.26
C ALA A 318 -16.58 26.05 -28.78
N PHE A 319 -17.60 25.97 -27.92
CA PHE A 319 -17.47 25.59 -26.52
C PHE A 319 -16.89 24.17 -26.37
N ASN A 320 -17.50 23.17 -27.00
CA ASN A 320 -17.03 21.78 -26.95
C ASN A 320 -15.59 21.65 -27.45
N LYS A 321 -15.23 22.33 -28.54
CA LYS A 321 -13.85 22.34 -29.08
C LYS A 321 -12.84 22.92 -28.07
N ARG A 322 -13.24 23.95 -27.32
CA ARG A 322 -12.40 24.56 -26.29
C ARG A 322 -12.22 23.62 -25.09
N MET A 323 -13.31 23.06 -24.58
CA MET A 323 -13.29 22.18 -23.42
C MET A 323 -12.61 20.84 -23.71
N ALA A 324 -12.71 20.32 -24.94
CA ALA A 324 -12.04 19.08 -25.34
C ALA A 324 -10.50 19.17 -25.17
N LYS A 325 -9.89 20.32 -25.45
CA LYS A 325 -8.44 20.51 -25.26
C LYS A 325 -8.01 20.37 -23.81
N VAL A 326 -8.82 20.89 -22.89
CA VAL A 326 -8.52 20.81 -21.46
C VAL A 326 -8.84 19.42 -20.93
N ARG A 327 -9.94 18.81 -21.41
CA ARG A 327 -10.32 17.44 -21.05
C ARG A 327 -9.22 16.41 -21.31
N VAL A 328 -8.46 16.55 -22.41
CA VAL A 328 -7.34 15.65 -22.75
C VAL A 328 -6.34 15.48 -21.60
N SER A 329 -6.25 16.44 -20.66
CA SER A 329 -5.35 16.33 -19.52
C SER A 329 -5.66 15.16 -18.57
N VAL A 330 -6.92 14.68 -18.52
CA VAL A 330 -7.27 13.51 -17.69
C VAL A 330 -6.59 12.23 -18.21
N GLU A 331 -6.43 12.12 -19.53
CA GLU A 331 -5.78 10.97 -20.17
C GLU A 331 -4.29 10.91 -19.86
N TRP A 332 -3.64 12.05 -19.63
CA TRP A 332 -2.24 12.07 -19.19
C TRP A 332 -2.07 11.44 -17.81
N GLY A 333 -3.04 11.64 -16.90
CA GLY A 333 -3.04 10.96 -15.59
C GLY A 333 -3.14 9.45 -15.72
N TYR A 334 -4.06 8.96 -16.56
CA TYR A 334 -4.18 7.52 -16.84
C TYR A 334 -2.93 6.94 -17.49
N ALA A 335 -2.38 7.63 -18.48
CA ALA A 335 -1.15 7.22 -19.14
C ALA A 335 0.02 7.18 -18.15
N GLN A 336 0.12 8.14 -17.24
CA GLN A 336 1.18 8.18 -16.24
C GLN A 336 1.13 6.96 -15.31
N VAL A 337 -0.06 6.52 -14.89
CA VAL A 337 -0.21 5.32 -14.05
C VAL A 337 0.34 4.07 -14.76
N THR A 338 -0.06 3.84 -16.01
CA THR A 338 0.37 2.65 -16.76
C THR A 338 1.83 2.73 -17.24
N GLN A 339 2.34 3.94 -17.54
CA GLN A 339 3.77 4.14 -17.87
C GLN A 339 4.68 3.88 -16.66
N ASN A 340 4.26 4.31 -15.46
CA ASN A 340 5.00 4.01 -14.24
C ASN A 340 4.90 2.51 -13.89
N PHE A 341 3.70 1.94 -14.03
CA PHE A 341 3.36 0.60 -13.54
C PHE A 341 2.77 -0.27 -14.64
N ALA A 342 3.65 -0.78 -15.51
CA ALA A 342 3.28 -1.55 -16.70
C ALA A 342 2.61 -2.91 -16.38
N PHE A 343 2.70 -3.39 -15.14
CA PHE A 343 1.95 -4.57 -14.68
C PHE A 343 0.46 -4.46 -15.00
N LEU A 344 -0.09 -3.25 -14.91
CA LEU A 344 -1.52 -2.97 -15.11
C LEU A 344 -1.96 -2.89 -16.58
N ASP A 345 -1.02 -2.81 -17.51
CA ASP A 345 -1.30 -2.83 -18.95
C ASP A 345 -1.33 -4.26 -19.52
N TRP A 346 -0.85 -5.23 -18.72
CA TRP A 346 -0.77 -6.63 -19.12
C TRP A 346 -1.98 -7.44 -18.65
N GLU A 347 -3.08 -7.34 -19.41
CA GLU A 347 -4.36 -7.97 -19.08
C GLU A 347 -4.28 -9.47 -18.77
N ARG A 348 -3.32 -10.21 -19.36
CA ARG A 348 -3.15 -11.67 -19.20
C ARG A 348 -2.72 -12.08 -17.79
N GLN A 349 -2.19 -11.16 -16.98
CA GLN A 349 -1.89 -11.38 -15.57
C GLN A 349 -2.97 -10.83 -14.62
N LEU A 350 -3.88 -9.98 -15.10
CA LEU A 350 -4.95 -9.40 -14.29
C LEU A 350 -6.15 -10.35 -14.21
N ARG A 351 -6.10 -11.29 -13.26
CA ARG A 351 -7.15 -12.30 -13.02
C ARG A 351 -7.92 -12.00 -11.74
N ILE A 352 -9.15 -11.49 -11.86
CA ILE A 352 -9.98 -11.05 -10.73
C ILE A 352 -10.14 -12.14 -9.64
N GLU A 353 -10.31 -13.39 -10.04
CA GLU A 353 -10.55 -14.49 -9.10
C GLU A 353 -9.27 -15.03 -8.45
N ALA A 354 -8.10 -14.66 -8.96
CA ALA A 354 -6.81 -15.12 -8.45
C ALA A 354 -6.06 -14.02 -7.68
N MET A 355 -6.43 -12.75 -7.87
CA MET A 355 -5.79 -11.61 -7.22
C MET A 355 -6.72 -10.39 -7.17
N PRO A 356 -6.50 -9.48 -6.20
CA PRO A 356 -7.32 -8.28 -6.07
C PRO A 356 -6.92 -7.22 -7.11
N VAL A 357 -7.33 -7.40 -8.36
CA VAL A 357 -6.94 -6.55 -9.51
C VAL A 357 -7.22 -5.06 -9.26
N GLU A 358 -8.38 -4.73 -8.70
CA GLU A 358 -8.75 -3.35 -8.36
C GLU A 358 -7.81 -2.72 -7.32
N ALA A 359 -7.38 -3.51 -6.35
CA ALA A 359 -6.46 -3.07 -5.32
C ALA A 359 -5.08 -2.72 -5.91
N PHE A 360 -4.59 -3.51 -6.88
CA PHE A 360 -3.37 -3.18 -7.62
C PHE A 360 -3.49 -1.86 -8.39
N TRP A 361 -4.66 -1.60 -9.01
CA TRP A 361 -4.90 -0.33 -9.71
C TRP A 361 -4.87 0.86 -8.74
N LEU A 362 -5.60 0.79 -7.62
CA LEU A 362 -5.59 1.83 -6.59
C LEU A 362 -4.19 2.06 -6.02
N MET A 363 -3.40 1.00 -5.89
CA MET A 363 -2.03 1.09 -5.40
C MET A 363 -1.08 1.76 -6.39
N ALA A 364 -1.24 1.49 -7.69
CA ALA A 364 -0.51 2.22 -8.72
C ALA A 364 -0.90 3.69 -8.81
N VAL A 365 -2.19 4.04 -8.61
CA VAL A 365 -2.63 5.44 -8.50
C VAL A 365 -1.95 6.11 -7.30
N PHE A 366 -1.98 5.46 -6.13
CA PHE A 366 -1.34 5.95 -4.91
C PHE A 366 0.16 6.22 -5.10
N PHE A 367 0.91 5.24 -5.63
CA PHE A 367 2.34 5.41 -5.87
C PHE A 367 2.64 6.39 -7.01
N THR A 368 1.76 6.54 -8.01
CA THR A 368 1.90 7.58 -9.05
C THR A 368 1.77 8.98 -8.46
N ASN A 369 0.85 9.17 -7.52
CA ASN A 369 0.75 10.42 -6.77
C ASN A 369 1.99 10.64 -5.92
N CYS A 370 2.49 9.61 -5.23
CA CYS A 370 3.74 9.70 -4.46
C CYS A 370 4.94 10.05 -5.35
N LEU A 371 5.07 9.44 -6.55
CA LEU A 371 6.10 9.76 -7.53
C LEU A 371 6.01 11.23 -7.96
N THR A 372 4.81 11.72 -8.25
CA THR A 372 4.58 13.11 -8.63
C THR A 372 5.00 14.08 -7.52
N CYS A 373 4.67 13.76 -6.26
CA CYS A 373 5.06 14.57 -5.10
C CYS A 373 6.58 14.51 -4.84
N HIS A 374 7.19 13.35 -5.03
CA HIS A 374 8.62 13.14 -4.84
C HIS A 374 9.48 13.87 -5.88
N TRP A 375 9.11 13.76 -7.16
CA TRP A 375 9.79 14.47 -8.25
C TRP A 375 9.37 15.94 -8.38
N GLY A 376 8.33 16.35 -7.67
CA GLY A 376 7.81 17.71 -7.65
C GLY A 376 7.11 18.14 -8.95
N ARG A 377 6.91 17.23 -9.90
CA ARG A 377 6.25 17.52 -11.18
C ARG A 377 5.75 16.28 -11.91
N ASN A 378 4.80 16.49 -12.81
CA ASN A 378 4.38 15.59 -13.89
C ASN A 378 3.87 16.40 -15.10
N GLN A 379 3.49 15.71 -16.18
CA GLN A 379 2.97 16.36 -17.38
C GLN A 379 1.78 17.31 -17.10
N SER A 380 0.88 16.91 -16.19
CA SER A 380 -0.28 17.72 -15.80
C SER A 380 0.12 18.96 -15.00
N SER A 381 1.04 18.86 -14.04
CA SER A 381 1.53 20.01 -13.27
C SER A 381 2.24 21.01 -14.15
N ASP A 382 3.03 20.54 -15.10
CA ASP A 382 3.76 21.38 -16.06
C ASP A 382 2.78 22.10 -16.99
N TYR A 383 1.78 21.37 -17.49
CA TYR A 383 0.70 21.97 -18.29
C TYR A 383 -0.10 22.98 -17.48
N PHE A 384 -0.58 22.68 -16.28
CA PHE A 384 -1.38 23.65 -15.52
C PHE A 384 -0.55 24.73 -14.82
N SER A 385 0.78 24.62 -14.86
CA SER A 385 1.72 25.41 -14.06
C SER A 385 1.30 25.43 -12.59
N CYS A 386 1.00 24.24 -12.06
CA CYS A 386 0.47 24.05 -10.72
C CYS A 386 1.28 22.97 -10.00
N SER A 387 2.09 23.39 -9.03
CA SER A 387 2.98 22.48 -8.31
C SER A 387 2.20 21.47 -7.46
N PRO A 388 2.58 20.18 -7.50
CA PRO A 388 2.01 19.18 -6.61
C PRO A 388 2.37 19.48 -5.14
N PRO A 389 1.66 18.87 -4.18
CA PRO A 389 2.12 18.86 -2.79
C PRO A 389 3.47 18.16 -2.64
N THR A 390 4.17 18.47 -1.55
CA THR A 390 5.34 17.67 -1.17
C THR A 390 4.92 16.26 -0.77
N LEU A 391 5.86 15.32 -0.77
CA LEU A 391 5.56 13.95 -0.35
C LEU A 391 5.09 13.90 1.11
N GLU A 392 5.65 14.75 1.98
CA GLU A 392 5.27 14.91 3.38
C GLU A 392 3.83 15.41 3.52
N GLU A 393 3.44 16.44 2.76
CA GLU A 393 2.08 16.96 2.74
C GLU A 393 1.09 15.89 2.26
N TYR A 394 1.44 15.16 1.19
CA TYR A 394 0.59 14.13 0.61
C TYR A 394 0.40 12.92 1.52
N LEU A 395 1.43 12.50 2.25
CA LEU A 395 1.37 11.36 3.17
C LEU A 395 0.98 11.74 4.60
N SER A 396 0.67 13.01 4.85
CA SER A 396 0.24 13.47 6.17
C SER A 396 -1.02 12.74 6.64
N GLY A 397 -0.88 11.99 7.73
CA GLY A 397 -1.95 11.16 8.31
C GLY A 397 -2.26 9.87 7.53
N VAL A 398 -1.40 9.47 6.59
CA VAL A 398 -1.41 8.14 5.95
C VAL A 398 -0.36 7.28 6.63
N HIS A 399 -0.79 6.50 7.62
CA HIS A 399 0.12 5.66 8.40
C HIS A 399 -0.25 4.19 8.26
N PHE A 400 0.77 3.37 8.01
CA PHE A 400 0.66 1.92 7.99
C PHE A 400 0.16 1.45 9.35
N GLN A 401 -0.96 0.73 9.34
CA GLN A 401 -1.55 0.13 10.53
C GLN A 401 -1.33 -1.37 10.42
N ALA A 402 -0.21 -1.87 10.97
CA ALA A 402 -0.09 -3.28 11.29
C ALA A 402 -1.02 -3.52 12.49
N ASP A 403 -1.98 -4.44 12.34
CA ASP A 403 -2.90 -4.79 13.42
C ASP A 403 -2.15 -5.46 14.59
#